data_AF-A0A1H1ZJM8-F1
#
_entry.id   AF-A0A1H1ZJM8-F1
#
_cell.length_a   1.000
_cell.length_b   1.000
_cell.length_c   1.000
_cell.angle_alpha   90.00
_cell.angle_beta   90.00
_cell.angle_gamma   90.00
#
_symmetry.space_group_name_H-M   'P 1'
#
loop_
_entity.id
_entity.type
_entity.pdbx_description
1 polymer ?
#
loop_
_entity_poly.entity_id
_entity_poly.type
_entity_poly.pdbx_seq_one_letter_code
_entity_poly.pdbx_strand_id
1 'polypeptide(L)'
;MSVEVVHWNPRRPLYRGRLARFGPRLNNFGDLLGPVIVKEMLKRAGVAQQKTGASHRLLAVGSILHLANEGDSIWGAGVNGKKLTSEYSFDKLDVRAVRGPLTQRILEDSGIAVPSVFGDPGLLVGQLWSRNELAATHGQCRFSVVPNFHDFHLSSQDAQTVDPRGQLWDVIGKIAASDLVVGSSLHGIVIAESLGIPARLVLSNTEPLFKYQDYYQGTGRTAFTPANSIAEALQLGGEPLPEWDPTPLRDAFPFDLWGTTTA
;
A
#
# COMPACT_ATOMS: atom_id res chain seq x y z
N MET A 1 -11.52 -16.75 16.88
CA MET A 1 -10.73 -15.53 16.66
C MET A 1 -10.97 -15.06 15.24
N SER A 2 -10.93 -13.77 14.94
CA SER A 2 -11.07 -13.27 13.55
C SER A 2 -9.69 -13.17 12.91
N VAL A 3 -9.60 -13.21 11.58
CA VAL A 3 -8.37 -12.87 10.86
C VAL A 3 -7.99 -11.42 11.16
N GLU A 4 -6.78 -11.20 11.66
CA GLU A 4 -6.21 -9.87 11.86
C GLU A 4 -5.57 -9.38 10.55
N VAL A 5 -6.11 -8.30 9.97
CA VAL A 5 -5.44 -7.62 8.86
C VAL A 5 -4.42 -6.64 9.43
N VAL A 6 -3.15 -7.05 9.40
CA VAL A 6 -2.04 -6.31 9.97
C VAL A 6 -1.83 -5.01 9.17
N HIS A 7 -1.70 -3.90 9.88
CA HIS A 7 -1.42 -2.60 9.30
C HIS A 7 -0.58 -1.75 10.25
N TRP A 8 0.30 -0.92 9.69
CA TRP A 8 1.12 -0.02 10.49
C TRP A 8 0.31 1.22 10.90
N ASN A 9 -0.17 1.24 12.15
CA ASN A 9 -0.80 2.44 12.71
C ASN A 9 -0.46 2.61 14.20
N PRO A 10 0.83 2.84 14.54
CA PRO A 10 1.26 2.95 15.91
C PRO A 10 0.71 4.22 16.58
N ARG A 11 0.66 4.21 17.91
CA ARG A 11 0.36 5.41 18.69
C ARG A 11 1.63 6.24 18.89
N ARG A 12 1.53 7.57 18.78
CA ARG A 12 2.66 8.46 19.04
C ARG A 12 3.06 8.37 20.51
N PRO A 13 4.32 8.03 20.87
CA PRO A 13 4.75 8.09 22.27
C PRO A 13 4.74 9.55 22.74
N LEU A 14 4.05 9.85 23.84
CA LEU A 14 4.03 11.18 24.45
C LEU A 14 5.28 11.44 25.31
N TYR A 15 5.89 10.37 25.84
CA TYR A 15 7.11 10.44 26.65
C TYR A 15 7.93 9.15 26.50
N ARG A 16 9.27 9.25 26.50
CA ARG A 16 10.17 8.08 26.58
C ARG A 16 10.61 7.90 28.04
N GLY A 17 9.90 7.05 28.81
CA GLY A 17 10.18 6.77 30.22
C GLY A 17 9.40 5.55 30.74
N ARG A 18 9.59 5.17 32.02
CA ARG A 18 8.99 3.96 32.64
C ARG A 18 7.45 3.92 32.64
N LEU A 19 6.79 5.08 32.49
CA LEU A 19 5.35 5.20 32.30
C LEU A 19 5.08 5.67 30.86
N ALA A 20 5.16 4.75 29.90
CA ALA A 20 4.88 5.07 28.50
C ALA A 20 3.41 5.49 28.34
N ARG A 21 3.17 6.79 28.17
CA ARG A 21 1.86 7.32 27.78
C ARG A 21 1.83 7.48 26.28
N PHE A 22 0.81 6.93 25.64
CA PHE A 22 0.64 6.97 24.20
C PHE A 22 -0.41 8.01 23.80
N GLY A 23 -0.08 8.81 22.80
CA GLY A 23 -0.94 9.80 22.17
C GLY A 23 -1.78 9.18 21.05
N PRO A 24 -2.33 10.02 20.15
CA PRO A 24 -3.15 9.53 19.05
C PRO A 24 -2.35 8.63 18.08
N ARG A 25 -3.08 7.84 17.31
CA ARG A 25 -2.54 7.05 16.20
C ARG A 25 -2.01 7.96 15.08
N LEU A 26 -0.98 7.50 14.36
CA LEU A 26 -0.32 8.28 13.31
C LEU A 26 -1.14 8.40 12.02
N ASN A 27 -2.02 7.44 11.74
CA ASN A 27 -3.02 7.44 10.67
C ASN A 27 -2.47 7.64 9.24
N ASN A 28 -1.34 7.02 8.89
CA ASN A 28 -0.88 7.03 7.49
C ASN A 28 -1.90 6.31 6.59
N PHE A 29 -2.54 7.04 5.66
CA PHE A 29 -3.65 6.54 4.86
C PHE A 29 -3.32 5.25 4.08
N GLY A 30 -2.09 5.16 3.54
CA GLY A 30 -1.65 4.00 2.78
C GLY A 30 -1.65 2.71 3.58
N ASP A 31 -1.26 2.77 4.86
CA ASP A 31 -1.28 1.61 5.75
C ASP A 31 -2.70 1.26 6.22
N LEU A 32 -3.64 2.22 6.22
CA LEU A 32 -5.04 1.96 6.58
C LEU A 32 -5.85 1.29 5.46
N LEU A 33 -5.30 1.24 4.25
CA LEU A 33 -6.01 0.75 3.08
C LEU A 33 -6.21 -0.78 3.09
N GLY A 34 -5.25 -1.54 3.63
CA GLY A 34 -5.30 -3.01 3.66
C GLY A 34 -6.59 -3.58 4.26
N PRO A 35 -6.95 -3.23 5.51
CA PRO A 35 -8.20 -3.68 6.13
C PRO A 35 -9.47 -3.32 5.34
N VAL A 36 -9.47 -2.18 4.64
CA VAL A 36 -10.62 -1.72 3.84
C VAL A 36 -10.77 -2.57 2.58
N ILE A 37 -9.68 -2.83 1.87
CA ILE A 37 -9.67 -3.69 0.68
C ILE A 37 -10.09 -5.11 1.03
N VAL A 38 -9.51 -5.71 2.08
CA VAL A 38 -9.87 -7.06 2.54
C VAL A 38 -11.36 -7.14 2.86
N LYS A 39 -11.91 -6.15 3.56
CA LYS A 39 -13.34 -6.11 3.89
C LYS A 39 -14.21 -6.05 2.64
N GLU A 40 -13.85 -5.24 1.64
CA GLU A 40 -14.64 -5.13 0.41
C GLU A 40 -14.53 -6.40 -0.46
N MET A 41 -13.35 -7.04 -0.51
CA MET A 41 -13.16 -8.34 -1.17
C MET A 41 -14.09 -9.41 -0.59
N LEU A 42 -14.12 -9.55 0.74
CA LEU A 42 -15.01 -10.50 1.43
C LEU A 42 -16.49 -10.18 1.17
N LYS A 43 -16.88 -8.91 1.26
CA LYS A 43 -18.25 -8.46 1.03
C LYS A 43 -18.73 -8.79 -0.38
N ARG A 44 -17.91 -8.55 -1.41
CA ARG A 44 -18.25 -8.84 -2.81
C ARG A 44 -18.33 -10.34 -3.10
N ALA A 45 -17.55 -11.14 -2.38
CA ALA A 45 -17.60 -12.60 -2.46
C ALA A 45 -18.72 -13.23 -1.60
N GLY A 46 -19.47 -12.44 -0.81
CA GLY A 46 -20.48 -12.98 0.11
C GLY A 46 -19.89 -13.78 1.28
N VAL A 47 -18.60 -13.63 1.57
CA VAL A 47 -17.91 -14.34 2.65
C VAL A 47 -18.07 -13.58 3.96
N ALA A 48 -18.72 -14.20 4.94
CA ALA A 48 -18.87 -13.62 6.27
C ALA A 48 -17.54 -13.60 7.03
N GLN A 49 -17.28 -12.54 7.80
CA GLN A 49 -16.15 -12.53 8.74
C GLN A 49 -16.46 -13.44 9.93
N GLN A 50 -16.23 -14.74 9.76
CA GLN A 50 -16.45 -15.72 10.81
C GLN A 50 -15.31 -15.69 11.83
N LYS A 51 -15.64 -16.06 13.08
CA LYS A 51 -14.62 -16.36 14.09
C LYS A 51 -14.10 -17.77 13.80
N THR A 52 -12.86 -17.88 13.34
CA THR A 52 -12.13 -19.14 13.16
C THR A 52 -11.67 -19.72 14.51
N GLY A 53 -11.36 -21.01 14.58
CA GLY A 53 -10.77 -21.63 15.79
C GLY A 53 -9.34 -21.16 16.08
N ALA A 54 -8.61 -20.73 15.05
CA ALA A 54 -7.23 -20.25 15.14
C ALA A 54 -7.11 -18.74 14.87
N SER A 55 -6.07 -18.10 15.41
CA SER A 55 -5.73 -16.71 15.10
C SER A 55 -4.90 -16.67 13.81
N HIS A 56 -5.43 -16.06 12.76
CA HIS A 56 -4.69 -15.83 11.52
C HIS A 56 -4.36 -14.35 11.36
N ARG A 57 -3.21 -14.05 10.75
CA ARG A 57 -2.76 -12.70 10.45
C ARG A 57 -2.49 -12.60 8.96
N LEU A 58 -2.97 -11.52 8.34
CA LEU A 58 -2.80 -11.22 6.94
C LEU A 58 -2.10 -9.88 6.77
N LEU A 59 -0.97 -9.88 6.06
CA LEU A 59 -0.29 -8.68 5.58
C LEU A 59 -0.67 -8.44 4.12
N ALA A 60 -1.50 -7.44 3.88
CA ALA A 60 -2.04 -7.15 2.55
C ALA A 60 -1.35 -5.97 1.86
N VAL A 61 -1.47 -4.77 2.43
CA VAL A 61 -1.03 -3.53 1.77
C VAL A 61 0.14 -2.91 2.52
N GLY A 62 1.11 -2.41 1.75
CA GLY A 62 2.19 -1.57 2.26
C GLY A 62 3.52 -2.25 2.48
N SER A 63 4.49 -1.45 2.93
CA SER A 63 5.88 -1.88 3.11
C SER A 63 6.12 -2.49 4.50
N ILE A 64 5.19 -3.35 4.91
CA ILE A 64 5.02 -3.81 6.29
C ILE A 64 5.48 -5.25 6.53
N LEU A 65 6.19 -5.87 5.58
CA LEU A 65 6.64 -7.26 5.73
C LEU A 65 7.48 -7.50 7.00
N HIS A 66 8.17 -6.47 7.48
CA HIS A 66 8.91 -6.49 8.75
C HIS A 66 8.03 -6.61 10.02
N LEU A 67 6.71 -6.58 9.90
CA LEU A 67 5.74 -6.82 10.97
C LEU A 67 5.18 -8.25 10.95
N ALA A 68 5.58 -9.07 9.96
CA ALA A 68 5.15 -10.45 9.88
C ALA A 68 5.75 -11.26 11.02
N ASN A 69 4.97 -12.24 11.49
CA ASN A 69 5.40 -13.29 12.39
C ASN A 69 5.46 -14.63 11.65
N GLU A 70 6.05 -15.62 12.30
CA GLU A 70 6.07 -17.01 11.82
C GLU A 70 4.65 -17.50 11.46
N GLY A 71 4.48 -17.95 10.22
CA GLY A 71 3.22 -18.49 9.70
C GLY A 71 2.17 -17.44 9.28
N ASP A 72 2.49 -16.14 9.32
CA ASP A 72 1.59 -15.11 8.80
C ASP A 72 1.38 -15.26 7.28
N SER A 73 0.18 -14.95 6.81
CA SER A 73 -0.15 -14.96 5.37
C SER A 73 0.18 -13.61 4.72
N ILE A 74 0.77 -13.65 3.53
CA ILE A 74 1.17 -12.46 2.76
C ILE A 74 0.36 -12.39 1.45
N TRP A 75 -0.29 -11.26 1.20
CA TRP A 75 -1.02 -11.00 -0.03
C TRP A 75 -0.73 -9.59 -0.54
N GLY A 76 0.40 -9.44 -1.23
CA GLY A 76 0.79 -8.22 -1.94
C GLY A 76 1.58 -7.20 -1.10
N ALA A 77 1.86 -7.49 0.17
CA ALA A 77 2.74 -6.65 0.99
C ALA A 77 4.18 -6.71 0.46
N GLY A 78 4.94 -5.64 0.73
CA GLY A 78 6.31 -5.48 0.25
C GLY A 78 7.34 -5.21 1.34
N VAL A 79 8.61 -5.33 0.99
CA VAL A 79 9.74 -4.88 1.82
C VAL A 79 9.90 -3.36 1.69
N ASN A 80 10.16 -2.66 2.81
CA ASN A 80 10.43 -1.21 2.77
C ASN A 80 11.83 -0.87 2.22
N GLY A 81 12.80 -1.77 2.40
CA GLY A 81 14.21 -1.54 2.03
C GLY A 81 15.03 -0.78 3.08
N LYS A 82 14.45 -0.46 4.25
CA LYS A 82 15.15 0.20 5.37
C LYS A 82 15.76 -0.78 6.38
N LYS A 83 15.31 -2.02 6.40
CA LYS A 83 15.79 -3.07 7.32
C LYS A 83 16.54 -4.13 6.53
N LEU A 84 17.58 -4.69 7.15
CA LEU A 84 18.28 -5.86 6.63
C LEU A 84 17.44 -7.11 6.83
N THR A 85 17.60 -8.10 5.94
CA THR A 85 16.87 -9.38 6.00
C THR A 85 17.11 -10.15 7.29
N SER A 86 18.30 -10.01 7.89
CA SER A 86 18.68 -10.60 9.18
C SER A 86 17.89 -10.07 10.39
N GLU A 87 17.01 -9.08 10.20
CA GLU A 87 16.16 -8.53 11.25
C GLU A 87 14.72 -9.11 11.24
N TYR A 88 14.40 -10.02 10.33
CA TYR A 88 13.11 -10.68 10.30
C TYR A 88 13.01 -11.79 11.36
N SER A 89 11.84 -11.88 12.00
CA SER A 89 11.57 -12.82 13.10
C SER A 89 10.78 -14.05 12.63
N PHE A 90 10.91 -14.42 11.36
CA PHE A 90 10.19 -15.53 10.74
C PHE A 90 11.12 -16.28 9.79
N ASP A 91 10.91 -17.59 9.72
CA ASP A 91 11.56 -18.51 8.77
C ASP A 91 10.52 -19.13 7.82
N LYS A 92 9.21 -19.05 8.16
CA LYS A 92 8.11 -19.54 7.31
C LYS A 92 6.98 -18.54 7.23
N LEU A 93 6.46 -18.37 6.03
CA LEU A 93 5.30 -17.55 5.71
C LEU A 93 4.38 -18.30 4.75
N ASP A 94 3.08 -17.99 4.81
CA ASP A 94 2.10 -18.42 3.80
C ASP A 94 1.97 -17.32 2.72
N VAL A 95 2.85 -17.38 1.71
CA VAL A 95 2.95 -16.33 0.69
C VAL A 95 2.00 -16.61 -0.47
N ARG A 96 0.99 -15.75 -0.65
CA ARG A 96 0.02 -15.81 -1.75
C ARG A 96 0.39 -14.91 -2.92
N ALA A 97 0.90 -13.73 -2.58
CA ALA A 97 1.40 -12.74 -3.52
C ALA A 97 2.33 -11.78 -2.77
N VAL A 98 3.22 -11.10 -3.50
CA VAL A 98 4.04 -10.01 -2.96
C VAL A 98 3.94 -8.79 -3.86
N ARG A 99 4.37 -7.61 -3.40
CA ARG A 99 4.26 -6.39 -4.21
C ARG A 99 4.96 -6.49 -5.56
N GLY A 100 6.13 -7.13 -5.60
CA GLY A 100 6.95 -7.25 -6.80
C GLY A 100 8.14 -8.20 -6.63
N PRO A 101 8.94 -8.34 -7.71
CA PRO A 101 9.99 -9.35 -7.79
C PRO A 101 11.20 -9.07 -6.87
N LEU A 102 11.40 -7.83 -6.42
CA LEU A 102 12.49 -7.54 -5.49
C LEU A 102 12.13 -8.04 -4.08
N THR A 103 10.87 -7.88 -3.67
CA THR A 103 10.37 -8.50 -2.43
C THR A 103 10.41 -10.02 -2.52
N GLN A 104 9.99 -10.60 -3.66
CA GLN A 104 10.08 -12.04 -3.90
C GLN A 104 11.51 -12.54 -3.66
N ARG A 105 12.49 -11.92 -4.32
CA ARG A 105 13.89 -12.34 -4.24
C ARG A 105 14.42 -12.31 -2.82
N ILE A 106 14.09 -11.28 -2.04
CA ILE A 106 14.49 -11.19 -0.63
C ILE A 106 13.97 -12.38 0.19
N LEU A 107 12.72 -12.78 -0.03
CA LEU A 107 12.12 -13.92 0.67
C LEU A 107 12.71 -15.25 0.20
N GLU A 108 12.92 -15.42 -1.10
CA GLU A 108 13.53 -16.63 -1.68
C GLU A 108 14.99 -16.80 -1.23
N ASP A 109 15.77 -15.72 -1.15
CA ASP A 109 17.13 -15.71 -0.60
C ASP A 109 17.14 -16.13 0.88
N SER A 110 16.01 -16.01 1.58
CA SER A 110 15.80 -16.46 2.97
C SER A 110 15.20 -17.88 3.05
N GLY A 111 15.07 -18.60 1.92
CA GLY A 111 14.52 -19.96 1.87
C GLY A 111 12.99 -20.04 1.90
N ILE A 112 12.28 -18.92 1.75
CA ILE A 112 10.82 -18.87 1.75
C ILE A 112 10.33 -18.97 0.31
N ALA A 113 9.46 -19.94 0.03
CA ALA A 113 8.86 -20.10 -1.30
C ALA A 113 7.85 -18.97 -1.56
N VAL A 114 7.93 -18.37 -2.75
CA VAL A 114 7.05 -17.26 -3.17
C VAL A 114 6.50 -17.54 -4.57
N PRO A 115 5.16 -17.51 -4.76
CA PRO A 115 4.58 -17.64 -6.10
C PRO A 115 4.90 -16.41 -6.94
N SER A 116 4.97 -16.58 -8.27
CA SER A 116 5.14 -15.48 -9.22
C SER A 116 3.83 -14.68 -9.43
N VAL A 117 3.24 -14.21 -8.33
CA VAL A 117 2.04 -13.38 -8.30
C VAL A 117 2.42 -12.04 -7.68
N PHE A 118 2.32 -10.98 -8.47
CA PHE A 118 2.77 -9.65 -8.07
C PHE A 118 1.66 -8.61 -8.08
N GLY A 119 1.74 -7.69 -7.11
CA GLY A 119 0.97 -6.45 -7.08
C GLY A 119 0.67 -5.99 -5.66
N ASP A 120 0.67 -4.66 -5.46
CA ASP A 120 0.11 -4.07 -4.24
C ASP A 120 -1.42 -4.12 -4.33
N PRO A 121 -2.17 -4.63 -3.33
CA PRO A 121 -3.63 -4.68 -3.40
C PRO A 121 -4.28 -3.31 -3.56
N GLY A 122 -3.58 -2.20 -3.26
CA GLY A 122 -4.01 -0.85 -3.60
C GLY A 122 -4.32 -0.65 -5.10
N LEU A 123 -3.74 -1.46 -6.00
CA LEU A 123 -4.09 -1.50 -7.42
C LEU A 123 -5.52 -1.96 -7.69
N LEU A 124 -6.16 -2.64 -6.74
CA LEU A 124 -7.55 -3.08 -6.85
C LEU A 124 -8.54 -1.96 -6.53
N VAL A 125 -8.10 -0.80 -6.02
CA VAL A 125 -9.00 0.29 -5.62
C VAL A 125 -9.93 0.72 -6.77
N GLY A 126 -9.43 0.90 -7.99
CA GLY A 126 -10.27 1.26 -9.15
C GLY A 126 -11.24 0.19 -9.64
N GLN A 127 -11.08 -1.08 -9.22
CA GLN A 127 -12.08 -2.13 -9.45
C GLN A 127 -13.10 -2.22 -8.31
N LEU A 128 -12.67 -1.83 -7.10
CA LEU A 128 -13.47 -1.89 -5.88
C LEU A 128 -14.35 -0.63 -5.70
N TRP A 129 -13.95 0.50 -6.28
CA TRP A 129 -14.71 1.75 -6.26
C TRP A 129 -14.47 2.51 -7.55
N SER A 130 -15.50 3.14 -8.10
CA SER A 130 -15.30 4.00 -9.27
C SER A 130 -14.65 5.32 -8.89
N ARG A 131 -13.84 5.89 -9.80
CA ARG A 131 -13.24 7.22 -9.61
C ARG A 131 -14.28 8.30 -9.33
N ASN A 132 -15.43 8.25 -10.02
CA ASN A 132 -16.51 9.23 -9.87
C ASN A 132 -17.14 9.17 -8.47
N GLU A 133 -17.36 7.96 -7.92
CA GLU A 133 -17.88 7.81 -6.56
C GLU A 133 -16.91 8.36 -5.52
N LEU A 134 -15.60 8.08 -5.68
CA LEU A 134 -14.57 8.54 -4.76
C LEU A 134 -14.38 10.07 -4.82
N ALA A 135 -14.49 10.66 -6.01
CA ALA A 135 -14.32 12.10 -6.22
C ALA A 135 -15.58 12.93 -5.90
N ALA A 136 -16.72 12.31 -5.61
CA ALA A 136 -18.04 12.95 -5.59
C ALA A 136 -18.15 14.18 -4.67
N THR A 137 -17.38 14.23 -3.57
CA THR A 137 -17.39 15.33 -2.60
C THR A 137 -16.24 16.33 -2.80
N HIS A 138 -15.47 16.21 -3.87
CA HIS A 138 -14.27 16.99 -4.12
C HIS A 138 -14.35 17.70 -5.48
N GLY A 139 -13.94 18.98 -5.51
CA GLY A 139 -13.79 19.70 -6.77
C GLY A 139 -12.63 19.14 -7.59
N GLN A 140 -12.77 19.14 -8.92
CA GLN A 140 -11.69 18.72 -9.81
C GLN A 140 -10.42 19.53 -9.56
N CYS A 141 -9.29 18.82 -9.57
CA CYS A 141 -7.99 19.41 -9.37
C CYS A 141 -7.02 19.02 -10.48
N ARG A 142 -6.28 20.00 -11.00
CA ARG A 142 -5.29 19.76 -12.07
C ARG A 142 -4.16 18.83 -11.63
N PHE A 143 -3.77 18.88 -10.36
CA PHE A 143 -2.81 17.95 -9.79
C PHE A 143 -2.97 17.87 -8.27
N SER A 144 -2.49 16.81 -7.63
CA SER A 144 -2.29 16.78 -6.17
C SER A 144 -0.85 16.41 -5.84
N VAL A 145 -0.33 17.00 -4.78
CA VAL A 145 0.97 16.62 -4.19
C VAL A 145 0.72 15.69 -3.02
N VAL A 146 1.15 14.43 -3.13
CA VAL A 146 0.97 13.42 -2.07
C VAL A 146 2.34 13.01 -1.52
N PRO A 147 2.84 13.69 -0.47
CA PRO A 147 4.11 13.35 0.15
C PRO A 147 4.01 12.06 0.97
N ASN A 148 5.14 11.39 1.13
CA ASN A 148 5.28 10.32 2.10
C ASN A 148 4.99 10.84 3.52
N PHE A 149 4.47 10.00 4.41
CA PHE A 149 4.31 10.32 5.83
C PHE A 149 5.59 10.90 6.46
N HIS A 150 6.77 10.34 6.14
CA HIS A 150 8.04 10.84 6.65
C HIS A 150 8.50 12.15 6.00
N ASP A 151 8.03 12.48 4.80
CA ASP A 151 8.40 13.72 4.10
C ASP A 151 7.40 14.85 4.34
N PHE A 152 6.22 14.56 4.88
CA PHE A 152 5.14 15.53 5.01
C PHE A 152 5.56 16.81 5.76
N HIS A 153 6.38 16.68 6.81
CA HIS A 153 6.90 17.82 7.56
C HIS A 153 7.86 18.73 6.76
N LEU A 154 8.39 18.23 5.64
CA LEU A 154 9.27 18.95 4.70
C LEU A 154 8.50 19.49 3.49
N SER A 155 7.26 19.05 3.28
CA SER A 155 6.44 19.47 2.13
C SER A 155 5.88 20.88 2.32
N SER A 156 5.76 21.64 1.22
CA SER A 156 5.00 22.88 1.24
C SER A 156 3.54 22.56 1.59
N GLN A 157 3.01 23.22 2.61
CA GLN A 157 1.64 23.01 3.09
C GLN A 157 0.67 23.87 2.28
N ASP A 158 0.82 23.82 0.96
CA ASP A 158 -0.02 24.55 0.01
C ASP A 158 -1.35 23.81 -0.19
N ALA A 159 -2.34 24.48 -0.78
CA ALA A 159 -3.68 23.92 -1.00
C ALA A 159 -3.70 22.62 -1.84
N GLN A 160 -2.65 22.39 -2.64
CA GLN A 160 -2.48 21.21 -3.49
C GLN A 160 -1.89 20.00 -2.74
N THR A 161 -1.38 20.21 -1.52
CA THR A 161 -0.74 19.16 -0.73
C THR A 161 -1.76 18.37 0.06
N VAL A 162 -1.77 17.06 -0.15
CA VAL A 162 -2.64 16.14 0.58
C VAL A 162 -1.93 15.66 1.84
N ASP A 163 -2.52 15.90 3.01
CA ASP A 163 -1.99 15.37 4.27
C ASP A 163 -2.16 13.84 4.30
N PRO A 164 -1.07 13.05 4.33
CA PRO A 164 -1.16 11.59 4.35
C PRO A 164 -1.74 11.05 5.68
N ARG A 165 -1.99 11.92 6.66
CA ARG A 165 -2.61 11.59 7.95
C ARG A 165 -4.09 11.94 8.01
N GLY A 166 -4.63 12.48 6.91
CA GLY A 166 -6.04 12.81 6.76
C GLY A 166 -6.95 11.59 6.89
N GLN A 167 -8.25 11.83 6.94
CA GLN A 167 -9.22 10.73 6.91
C GLN A 167 -9.07 9.95 5.60
N LEU A 168 -9.02 8.62 5.68
CA LEU A 168 -8.69 7.74 4.56
C LEU A 168 -9.48 8.08 3.28
N TRP A 169 -10.81 8.20 3.40
CA TRP A 169 -11.67 8.46 2.25
C TRP A 169 -11.57 9.90 1.72
N ASP A 170 -11.26 10.87 2.57
CA ASP A 170 -10.97 12.25 2.13
C ASP A 170 -9.67 12.33 1.33
N VAL A 171 -8.63 11.59 1.77
CA VAL A 171 -7.36 11.48 1.05
C VAL A 171 -7.56 10.79 -0.30
N ILE A 172 -8.26 9.66 -0.33
CA ILE A 172 -8.57 8.94 -1.58
C ILE A 172 -9.43 9.81 -2.50
N GLY A 173 -10.40 10.54 -1.97
CA GLY A 173 -11.26 11.43 -2.76
C GLY A 173 -10.50 12.58 -3.41
N LYS A 174 -9.54 13.19 -2.69
CA LYS A 174 -8.62 14.20 -3.26
C LYS A 174 -7.75 13.62 -4.38
N ILE A 175 -7.22 12.40 -4.19
CA ILE A 175 -6.50 11.67 -5.25
C ILE A 175 -7.41 11.44 -6.45
N ALA A 176 -8.61 10.91 -6.24
CA ALA A 176 -9.58 10.60 -7.30
C ALA A 176 -10.03 11.84 -8.09
N ALA A 177 -10.12 13.00 -7.43
CA ALA A 177 -10.48 14.28 -8.06
C ALA A 177 -9.32 14.92 -8.85
N SER A 178 -8.12 14.33 -8.83
CA SER A 178 -6.93 14.87 -9.49
C SER A 178 -6.78 14.38 -10.93
N ASP A 179 -6.25 15.23 -11.82
CA ASP A 179 -5.85 14.83 -13.18
C ASP A 179 -4.42 14.28 -13.24
N LEU A 180 -3.58 14.61 -12.23
CA LEU A 180 -2.21 14.15 -12.07
C LEU A 180 -1.87 14.03 -10.59
N VAL A 181 -1.17 12.97 -10.19
CA VAL A 181 -0.63 12.85 -8.83
C VAL A 181 0.89 12.88 -8.85
N VAL A 182 1.48 13.78 -8.07
CA VAL A 182 2.94 13.83 -7.91
C VAL A 182 3.30 13.71 -6.43
N GLY A 183 4.46 13.16 -6.11
CA GLY A 183 4.95 13.17 -4.73
C GLY A 183 5.72 11.92 -4.35
N SER A 184 6.07 11.83 -3.08
CA SER A 184 6.87 10.74 -2.52
C SER A 184 6.03 9.65 -1.82
N SER A 185 4.71 9.68 -1.91
CA SER A 185 3.88 8.59 -1.38
C SER A 185 3.72 7.47 -2.40
N LEU A 186 4.30 6.28 -2.11
CA LEU A 186 4.06 5.09 -2.94
C LEU A 186 2.57 4.77 -3.06
N HIS A 187 1.81 4.78 -1.95
CA HIS A 187 0.37 4.52 -2.01
C HIS A 187 -0.42 5.63 -2.70
N GLY A 188 0.09 6.87 -2.69
CA GLY A 188 -0.47 7.94 -3.53
C GLY A 188 -0.39 7.58 -5.02
N ILE A 189 0.77 7.08 -5.45
CA ILE A 189 1.01 6.60 -6.83
C ILE A 189 0.12 5.38 -7.14
N VAL A 190 0.17 4.35 -6.29
CA VAL A 190 -0.60 3.10 -6.48
C VAL A 190 -2.09 3.38 -6.64
N ILE A 191 -2.67 4.20 -5.76
CA ILE A 191 -4.10 4.52 -5.80
C ILE A 191 -4.43 5.36 -7.04
N ALA A 192 -3.61 6.37 -7.37
CA ALA A 192 -3.82 7.19 -8.56
C ALA A 192 -3.85 6.33 -9.83
N GLU A 193 -2.85 5.47 -10.01
CA GLU A 193 -2.75 4.60 -11.18
C GLU A 193 -3.89 3.58 -11.23
N SER A 194 -4.34 3.05 -10.09
CA SER A 194 -5.52 2.18 -10.04
C SER A 194 -6.80 2.85 -10.55
N LEU A 195 -6.89 4.18 -10.44
CA LEU A 195 -8.01 5.01 -10.89
C LEU A 195 -7.81 5.56 -12.32
N GLY A 196 -6.76 5.11 -13.01
CA GLY A 196 -6.38 5.62 -14.34
C GLY A 196 -5.85 7.06 -14.31
N ILE A 197 -5.36 7.53 -13.16
CA ILE A 197 -4.78 8.86 -12.99
C ILE A 197 -3.25 8.72 -13.15
N PRO A 198 -2.63 9.43 -14.10
CA PRO A 198 -1.19 9.38 -14.26
C PRO A 198 -0.49 9.90 -13.00
N ALA A 199 0.62 9.27 -12.62
CA ALA A 199 1.34 9.61 -11.40
C ALA A 199 2.85 9.66 -11.61
N ARG A 200 3.54 10.52 -10.85
CA ARG A 200 5.00 10.67 -10.92
C ARG A 200 5.61 10.66 -9.53
N LEU A 201 6.60 9.78 -9.34
CA LEU A 201 7.43 9.79 -8.13
C LEU A 201 8.27 11.07 -8.09
N VAL A 202 8.15 11.82 -6.99
CA VAL A 202 9.14 12.81 -6.58
C VAL A 202 10.07 12.15 -5.58
N LEU A 203 11.38 12.17 -5.85
CA LEU A 203 12.38 11.54 -5.00
C LEU A 203 12.31 12.08 -3.57
N SER A 204 12.43 11.16 -2.63
CA SER A 204 12.49 11.43 -1.21
C SER A 204 13.92 11.33 -0.73
N ASN A 205 14.32 12.24 0.15
CA ASN A 205 15.60 12.11 0.87
C ASN A 205 15.51 11.11 2.04
N THR A 206 14.31 10.65 2.41
CA THR A 206 14.08 9.81 3.59
C THR A 206 13.61 8.38 3.27
N GLU A 207 13.13 8.15 2.04
CA GLU A 207 12.61 6.86 1.58
C GLU A 207 13.53 6.21 0.54
N PRO A 208 13.88 4.92 0.70
CA PRO A 208 14.68 4.21 -0.29
C PRO A 208 13.90 4.00 -1.58
N LEU A 209 14.61 3.99 -2.72
CA LEU A 209 14.01 3.77 -4.04
C LEU A 209 13.46 2.35 -4.22
N PHE A 210 13.95 1.40 -3.41
CA PHE A 210 13.63 -0.03 -3.47
C PHE A 210 12.13 -0.31 -3.59
N LYS A 211 11.29 0.28 -2.71
CA LYS A 211 9.85 -0.01 -2.69
C LYS A 211 9.12 0.46 -3.95
N TYR A 212 9.64 1.50 -4.60
CA TYR A 212 9.10 2.01 -5.86
C TYR A 212 9.56 1.12 -7.00
N GLN A 213 10.85 0.77 -7.08
CA GLN A 213 11.37 -0.17 -8.07
C GLN A 213 10.61 -1.51 -8.04
N ASP A 214 10.38 -2.03 -6.84
CA ASP A 214 9.63 -3.26 -6.60
C ASP A 214 8.19 -3.15 -7.13
N TYR A 215 7.51 -2.03 -6.88
CA TYR A 215 6.18 -1.75 -7.42
C TYR A 215 6.16 -1.60 -8.95
N TYR A 216 7.04 -0.80 -9.52
CA TYR A 216 7.12 -0.60 -10.96
C TYR A 216 7.38 -1.95 -11.67
N GLN A 217 8.35 -2.74 -11.18
CA GLN A 217 8.62 -4.07 -11.74
C GLN A 217 7.44 -5.04 -11.53
N GLY A 218 6.78 -5.02 -10.37
CA GLY A 218 5.58 -5.82 -10.10
C GLY A 218 4.38 -5.48 -11.00
N THR A 219 4.39 -4.29 -11.59
CA THR A 219 3.40 -3.84 -12.60
C THR A 219 3.92 -3.92 -14.03
N GLY A 220 4.98 -4.70 -14.28
CA GLY A 220 5.55 -4.93 -15.61
C GLY A 220 6.45 -3.81 -16.14
N ARG A 221 6.68 -2.75 -15.37
CA ARG A 221 7.50 -1.58 -15.75
C ARG A 221 8.91 -1.72 -15.23
N THR A 222 9.84 -2.13 -16.09
CA THR A 222 11.26 -2.33 -15.73
C THR A 222 12.06 -1.02 -15.65
N ALA A 223 11.51 0.08 -16.17
CA ALA A 223 12.07 1.41 -16.08
C ALA A 223 10.99 2.44 -15.71
N PHE A 224 11.40 3.44 -14.94
CA PHE A 224 10.61 4.63 -14.62
C PHE A 224 11.56 5.80 -14.39
N THR A 225 11.06 7.02 -14.58
CA THR A 225 11.77 8.29 -14.48
C THR A 225 11.21 9.09 -13.30
N PRO A 226 11.84 9.00 -12.11
CA PRO A 226 11.47 9.83 -10.99
C PRO A 226 11.91 11.29 -11.21
N ALA A 227 11.18 12.24 -10.63
CA ALA A 227 11.53 13.65 -10.63
C ALA A 227 12.29 14.04 -9.35
N ASN A 228 13.18 15.02 -9.43
CA ASN A 228 13.92 15.56 -8.28
C ASN A 228 13.13 16.63 -7.53
N SER A 229 12.07 17.18 -8.13
CA SER A 229 11.22 18.20 -7.52
C SER A 229 9.77 18.12 -8.02
N ILE A 230 8.86 18.77 -7.31
CA ILE A 230 7.46 18.93 -7.74
C ILE A 230 7.40 19.67 -9.09
N ALA A 231 8.19 20.74 -9.26
CA ALA A 231 8.21 21.53 -10.49
C ALA A 231 8.63 20.68 -11.71
N GLU A 232 9.66 19.85 -11.54
CA GLU A 232 10.10 18.90 -12.57
C GLU A 232 9.03 17.84 -12.84
N ALA A 233 8.40 17.29 -11.80
CA ALA A 233 7.32 16.30 -11.96
C ALA A 233 6.15 16.85 -12.77
N LEU A 234 5.77 18.12 -12.55
CA LEU A 234 4.73 18.78 -13.31
C LEU A 234 5.11 19.03 -14.77
N GLN A 235 6.40 19.23 -15.07
CA GLN A 235 6.90 19.36 -16.44
C GLN A 235 6.92 18.00 -17.17
N LEU A 236 7.31 16.94 -16.47
CA LEU A 236 7.35 15.57 -17.02
C LEU A 236 5.96 14.94 -17.17
N GLY A 237 4.96 15.41 -16.42
CA GLY A 237 3.66 14.75 -16.30
C GLY A 237 3.77 13.42 -15.54
N GLY A 238 2.73 12.59 -15.57
CA GLY A 238 2.80 11.25 -14.94
C GLY A 238 3.43 10.19 -15.84
N GLU A 239 3.87 9.10 -15.24
CA GLU A 239 4.34 7.92 -15.97
C GLU A 239 3.21 7.32 -16.82
N PRO A 240 3.55 6.58 -17.89
CA PRO A 240 2.59 5.67 -18.51
C PRO A 240 1.94 4.77 -17.45
N LEU A 241 0.61 4.69 -17.52
CA LEU A 241 -0.16 3.81 -16.66
C LEU A 241 0.30 2.35 -16.87
N PRO A 242 0.28 1.53 -15.82
CA PRO A 242 0.68 0.13 -15.95
C PRO A 242 -0.31 -0.65 -16.82
N GLU A 243 0.20 -1.42 -17.77
CA GLU A 243 -0.54 -2.50 -18.43
C GLU A 243 -0.49 -3.75 -17.51
N TRP A 244 -1.32 -3.74 -16.47
CA TRP A 244 -1.30 -4.75 -15.41
C TRP A 244 -2.62 -5.54 -15.37
N ASP A 245 -2.54 -6.87 -15.42
CA ASP A 245 -3.68 -7.77 -15.23
C ASP A 245 -3.94 -7.99 -13.73
N PRO A 246 -5.10 -7.59 -13.20
CA PRO A 246 -5.43 -7.79 -11.80
C PRO A 246 -5.77 -9.22 -11.41
N THR A 247 -6.05 -10.09 -12.40
CA THR A 247 -6.60 -11.43 -12.17
C THR A 247 -5.71 -12.28 -11.26
N PRO A 248 -4.38 -12.40 -11.49
CA PRO A 248 -3.53 -13.22 -10.63
C PRO A 248 -3.52 -12.75 -9.17
N LEU A 249 -3.44 -11.43 -8.94
CA LEU A 249 -3.45 -10.89 -7.57
C LEU A 249 -4.80 -11.11 -6.90
N ARG A 250 -5.91 -10.86 -7.61
CA ARG A 250 -7.27 -11.04 -7.09
C ARG A 250 -7.54 -12.50 -6.73
N ASP A 251 -7.16 -13.43 -7.60
CA ASP A 251 -7.43 -14.85 -7.42
C ASP A 251 -6.54 -15.47 -6.33
N ALA A 252 -5.39 -14.85 -6.04
CA ALA A 252 -4.54 -15.20 -4.90
C ALA A 252 -5.07 -14.67 -3.55
N PHE A 253 -6.19 -13.94 -3.51
CA PHE A 253 -6.76 -13.48 -2.25
C PHE A 253 -7.13 -14.68 -1.35
N PRO A 254 -6.66 -14.73 -0.08
CA PRO A 254 -6.76 -15.93 0.74
C PRO A 254 -8.12 -16.06 1.45
N PHE A 255 -9.19 -16.31 0.66
CA PHE A 255 -10.54 -16.54 1.19
C PHE A 255 -10.60 -17.68 2.22
N ASP A 256 -9.72 -18.67 2.09
CA ASP A 256 -9.61 -19.82 2.97
C ASP A 256 -9.36 -19.44 4.44
N LEU A 257 -8.74 -18.29 4.72
CA LEU A 257 -8.55 -17.79 6.09
C LEU A 257 -9.86 -17.50 6.83
N TRP A 258 -10.99 -17.38 6.13
CA TRP A 258 -12.32 -17.13 6.72
C TRP A 258 -13.24 -18.36 6.74
N GLY A 259 -12.72 -19.55 6.47
CA GLY A 259 -13.45 -20.81 6.66
C GLY A 259 -14.27 -21.23 5.44
N THR A 260 -13.56 -21.70 4.42
CA THR A 260 -14.04 -22.39 3.20
C THR A 260 -14.45 -21.53 2.01
N THR A 261 -13.73 -21.75 0.91
CA THR A 261 -14.10 -21.53 -0.49
C THR A 261 -15.52 -22.04 -0.73
N THR A 262 -16.41 -21.18 -1.22
CA THR A 262 -17.62 -21.64 -1.89
C THR A 262 -17.20 -22.52 -3.06
N ALA A 263 -17.70 -23.75 -3.06
CA ALA A 263 -17.58 -24.72 -4.15
C ALA A 263 -18.07 -24.15 -5.49
#